data_AF-A0A078LIU3-F1
#
_entry.id   AF-A0A078LIU3-F1
#
_cell.length_a   1.000
_cell.length_b   1.000
_cell.length_c   1.000
_cell.angle_alpha   90.00
_cell.angle_beta   90.00
_cell.angle_gamma   90.00
#
_symmetry.space_group_name_H-M   'P 1'
#
loop_
_entity.id
_entity.type
_entity.pdbx_description
1 polymer ?
#
loop_
_entity_poly.entity_id
_entity_poly.type
_entity_poly.pdbx_seq_one_letter_code
_entity_poly.pdbx_strand_id
1 'polypeptide(L)' 'MWMEGAGNNAIAAALGIHGKTVYTYKRNIRMKLHMDNRYSPFLSLPEQIN' A
#
# COMPACT_ATOMS: atom_id res chain seq x y z
N MET A 1 7.49 6.01 -0.85
CA MET A 1 6.58 6.24 -2.00
C MET A 1 5.11 5.89 -1.69
N TRP A 2 4.70 4.63 -1.48
CA TRP A 2 3.29 4.32 -1.18
C TRP A 2 2.86 4.80 0.22
N MET A 3 3.64 4.53 1.26
CA MET A 3 3.39 5.03 2.64
C MET A 3 3.45 6.56 2.74
N GLU A 4 4.07 7.23 1.76
CA GLU A 4 4.16 8.69 1.65
C GLU A 4 2.98 9.31 0.87
N GLY A 5 1.99 8.51 0.46
CA GLY A 5 0.77 9.01 -0.20
C GLY A 5 0.79 8.92 -1.71
N ALA A 6 1.82 8.34 -2.33
CA ALA A 6 1.86 8.25 -3.79
C ALA A 6 0.71 7.39 -4.36
N GLY A 7 -0.01 8.00 -5.31
CA GLY A 7 -1.06 7.34 -6.09
C GLY A 7 -0.52 6.22 -6.99
N ASN A 8 -1.41 5.35 -7.46
CA ASN A 8 -1.01 4.19 -8.28
C ASN A 8 -0.30 4.59 -9.57
N ASN A 9 -0.71 5.69 -10.21
CA ASN A 9 -0.11 6.18 -11.46
C ASN A 9 1.31 6.71 -11.24
N ALA A 10 1.57 7.39 -10.13
CA ALA A 10 2.91 7.89 -9.80
C ALA A 10 3.90 6.74 -9.55
N ILE A 11 3.47 5.73 -8.79
CA ILE A 11 4.27 4.52 -8.55
C ILE A 11 4.47 3.73 -9.84
N ALA A 12 3.44 3.62 -10.67
CA ALA A 12 3.50 2.95 -11.97
C ALA A 12 4.55 3.60 -12.89
N ALA A 13 4.55 4.93 -12.98
CA ALA A 13 5.53 5.69 -13.76
C ALA A 13 6.96 5.49 -13.24
N ALA A 14 7.16 5.55 -11.92
CA ALA A 14 8.48 5.36 -11.30
C ALA A 14 9.04 3.94 -11.48
N LEU A 15 8.18 2.92 -11.52
CA LEU A 15 8.58 1.52 -11.61
C LEU A 15 8.50 0.93 -13.03
N GLY A 16 8.00 1.68 -14.01
CA GLY A 16 7.82 1.19 -15.38
C GLY A 16 6.83 0.02 -15.49
N ILE A 17 5.80 -0.02 -14.63
CA ILE A 17 4.78 -1.09 -14.61
C ILE A 17 3.37 -0.52 -14.76
N HIS A 18 2.40 -1.38 -15.05
CA HIS A 18 1.00 -0.96 -15.19
C HIS A 18 0.36 -0.55 -13.84
N GLY A 19 -0.51 0.46 -13.85
CA GLY A 19 -1.21 0.93 -12.63
C GLY A 19 -2.05 -0.15 -11.94
N LYS A 20 -2.63 -1.08 -12.72
CA LYS A 20 -3.32 -2.28 -12.18
C LYS A 20 -2.35 -3.20 -11.43
N THR A 21 -1.11 -3.35 -11.90
CA THR A 21 -0.06 -4.14 -11.23
C THR A 21 0.27 -3.54 -9.87
N VAL A 22 0.40 -2.21 -9.80
CA VAL A 22 0.57 -1.48 -8.53
C VAL A 22 -0.59 -1.76 -7.57
N TYR A 23 -1.84 -1.65 -8.03
CA TYR A 23 -3.02 -1.93 -7.20
C TYR A 23 -3.01 -3.36 -6.63
N THR A 24 -2.71 -4.35 -7.47
CA THR A 24 -2.61 -5.76 -7.05
C THR A 24 -1.50 -5.97 -6.01
N TYR A 25 -0.31 -5.42 -6.24
CA TYR A 25 0.79 -5.52 -5.28
C TYR A 25 0.48 -4.84 -3.95
N LYS A 26 -0.13 -3.64 -3.97
CA LYS A 26 -0.62 -2.99 -2.75
C LYS A 26 -1.57 -3.89 -1.97
N ARG A 27 -2.51 -4.55 -2.65
CA ARG A 27 -3.43 -5.51 -2.00
C ARG A 27 -2.70 -6.71 -1.43
N ASN A 28 -1.78 -7.32 -2.17
CA ASN A 28 -1.05 -8.51 -1.71
C ASN A 28 -0.19 -8.20 -0.48
N ILE A 29 0.49 -7.06 -0.47
CA ILE A 29 1.26 -6.59 0.69
C ILE A 29 0.33 -6.40 1.89
N ARG A 30 -0.82 -5.74 1.71
CA ARG A 30 -1.82 -5.59 2.77
C ARG A 30 -2.26 -6.92 3.37
N MET A 31 -2.58 -7.90 2.52
CA MET A 31 -2.99 -9.23 2.99
C MET A 31 -1.89 -9.93 3.78
N LYS A 32 -0.62 -9.83 3.33
CA LYS A 32 0.52 -10.45 4.01
C LYS A 32 0.85 -9.80 5.35
N LEU A 33 0.54 -8.51 5.49
CA LEU A 33 0.77 -7.74 6.71
C LEU A 33 -0.47 -7.67 7.62
N HIS A 34 -1.54 -8.40 7.30
CA HIS A 34 -2.82 -8.32 8.01
C HIS A 34 -3.37 -6.88 8.12
N MET A 35 -3.06 -6.04 7.12
CA MET A 35 -3.56 -4.68 6.95
C MET A 35 -4.84 -4.74 6.12
N ASP A 36 -5.89 -5.28 6.70
CA ASP A 36 -7.22 -5.47 6.11
C ASP A 36 -7.87 -4.17 5.63
N ASN A 37 -7.52 -3.02 6.22
CA ASN A 37 -8.09 -1.74 5.83
C ASN A 37 -7.34 -1.06 4.66
N ARG A 38 -8.07 -0.46 3.69
CA ARG A 38 -7.46 0.19 2.50
C ARG A 38 -6.73 1.49 2.81
N TYR A 39 -6.99 2.09 3.97
CA TYR A 39 -6.34 3.28 4.52
C TYR A 39 -5.15 2.94 5.43
N SER A 40 -4.88 1.65 5.66
CA SER A 40 -4.00 1.14 6.71
C SER A 40 -2.55 1.58 6.61
N PRO A 41 -1.97 1.92 5.44
CA PRO A 41 -0.61 2.48 5.46
C PRO A 41 -0.56 3.92 6.02
N PHE A 42 -1.69 4.62 6.12
CA PHE A 42 -1.77 6.02 6.57
C PHE A 42 -2.34 6.18 7.98
N LEU A 43 -2.99 5.14 8.49
CA LEU A 43 -3.47 5.06 9.85
C LEU A 43 -2.53 4.10 10.57
N SER A 44 -1.58 4.66 11.31
CA SER A 44 -0.70 3.93 12.23
C SER A 44 -1.42 2.73 12.82
N LEU A 45 -0.84 1.53 12.71
CA LEU A 45 -1.33 0.36 13.44
C LEU A 45 -1.51 0.79 14.91
N PRO A 46 -2.62 0.44 15.58
CA PRO A 46 -2.68 0.61 17.02
C PRO A 46 -1.46 -0.10 17.60
N GLU A 47 -0.65 0.61 18.40
CA GLU A 47 0.41 -0.04 19.17
C GLU A 47 -0.17 -1.30 19.81
N GLN A 48 0.43 -2.46 19.56
CA GLN A 48 0.12 -3.64 20.33
C GLN A 48 0.52 -3.34 21.77
N ILE A 49 -0.45 -2.89 22.57
CA ILE A 49 -0.32 -2.80 24.01
C ILE A 49 -0.22 -4.25 24.48
N ASN A 50 1.01 -4.66 24.80
CA ASN A 50 1.31 -5.90 25.53
C ASN A 50 0.92 -5.74 27.00
#